data_AF-A0A1Y3QQ67-F1
#
_entry.id   AF-A0A1Y3QQ67-F1
#
_cell.length_a   1.000
_cell.length_b   1.000
_cell.length_c   1.000
_cell.angle_alpha   90.00
_cell.angle_beta   90.00
_cell.angle_gamma   90.00
#
_symmetry.space_group_name_H-M   'P 1'
#
loop_
_entity.id
_entity.type
_entity.pdbx_description
1 polymer ?
#
loop_
_entity_poly.entity_id
_entity_poly.type
_entity_poly.pdbx_seq_one_letter_code
_entity_poly.pdbx_strand_id
1 'polypeptide(L)'
;MAGHADTAGTPVTLDVVRAHPRVGAFIKAADAHLAAIGFTEHGERHCSLVAKIAYNVMTRLGYPAREAELAAIAGYTHDIGNVIGRAGHALTGAVLMAPILDELGMPPHEVATILGAIGNHEEAHGHPVNRVSAALILADKSDVHRTRVRNRDPATFDIHDRVNYAVVRSFLSVDGAARAITLELTFETEVTSVLEYF
;
A
#
# COMPACT_ATOMS: atom_id res chain seq x y z
N MET A 1 10.51 37.65 -4.50
CA MET A 1 9.35 36.84 -4.05
C MET A 1 8.42 36.67 -5.23
N ALA A 2 8.56 35.58 -5.98
CA ALA A 2 7.66 35.27 -7.08
C ALA A 2 6.53 34.42 -6.50
N GLY A 3 5.33 34.99 -6.44
CA GLY A 3 4.12 34.25 -6.10
C GLY A 3 3.94 33.13 -7.12
N HIS A 4 3.94 31.89 -6.65
CA HIS A 4 3.36 30.79 -7.42
C HIS A 4 1.86 31.05 -7.48
N ALA A 5 1.40 31.47 -8.64
CA ALA A 5 -0.01 31.45 -8.98
C ALA A 5 -0.47 30.00 -8.85
N ASP A 6 -1.41 29.77 -7.93
CA ASP A 6 -2.16 28.53 -7.81
C ASP A 6 -3.01 28.38 -9.08
N THR A 7 -2.41 27.80 -10.12
CA THR A 7 -3.16 27.37 -11.31
C THR A 7 -4.02 26.21 -10.87
N ALA A 8 -5.30 26.48 -10.60
CA ALA A 8 -6.32 25.48 -10.31
C ALA A 8 -6.52 24.56 -11.53
N GLY A 9 -5.56 23.67 -11.75
CA GLY A 9 -5.69 22.50 -12.60
C GLY A 9 -6.53 21.45 -11.89
N THR A 10 -7.09 20.52 -12.65
CA THR A 10 -7.79 19.36 -12.10
C THR A 10 -6.87 18.64 -11.10
N PRO A 11 -7.31 18.37 -9.85
CA PRO A 11 -6.48 17.70 -8.86
C PRO A 11 -5.96 16.36 -9.39
N VAL A 12 -4.68 16.06 -9.14
CA VAL A 12 -4.08 14.77 -9.52
C VAL A 12 -4.78 13.63 -8.78
N THR A 13 -5.36 12.69 -9.51
CA THR A 13 -6.08 11.51 -8.97
C THR A 13 -5.25 10.24 -9.10
N LEU A 14 -5.66 9.18 -8.41
CA LEU A 14 -5.11 7.84 -8.56
C LEU A 14 -5.15 7.36 -10.01
N ASP A 15 -6.22 7.65 -10.76
CA ASP A 15 -6.31 7.25 -12.17
C ASP A 15 -5.23 7.92 -13.02
N VAL A 16 -4.94 9.20 -12.75
CA VAL A 16 -3.83 9.93 -13.41
C VAL A 16 -2.48 9.33 -13.03
N VAL A 17 -2.25 9.05 -11.75
CA VAL A 17 -0.99 8.43 -11.27
C VAL A 17 -0.82 7.02 -11.85
N ARG A 18 -1.89 6.22 -11.88
CA ARG A 18 -1.91 4.86 -12.43
C ARG A 18 -1.61 4.85 -13.93
N ALA A 19 -2.09 5.85 -14.67
CA ALA A 19 -1.84 6.00 -16.09
C ALA A 19 -0.39 6.45 -16.41
N HIS A 20 0.36 6.93 -15.43
CA HIS A 20 1.73 7.39 -15.64
C HIS A 20 2.64 6.21 -16.04
N PRO A 21 3.37 6.27 -17.17
CA PRO A 21 4.10 5.13 -17.73
C PRO A 21 5.18 4.57 -16.78
N ARG A 22 5.85 5.44 -16.02
CA ARG A 22 6.83 5.01 -14.99
C ARG A 22 6.18 4.18 -13.89
N VAL A 23 4.96 4.50 -13.46
CA VAL A 23 4.29 3.82 -12.33
C VAL A 23 3.99 2.36 -12.70
N GLY A 24 3.32 2.15 -13.84
CA GLY A 24 3.00 0.79 -14.31
C GLY A 24 4.24 -0.06 -14.59
N ALA A 25 5.28 0.53 -15.21
CA ALA A 25 6.52 -0.17 -15.50
C ALA A 25 7.26 -0.58 -14.21
N PHE A 26 7.33 0.31 -13.22
CA PHE A 26 8.02 0.04 -11.97
C PHE A 26 7.29 -0.97 -11.10
N ILE A 27 5.96 -0.90 -10.96
CA ILE A 27 5.18 -1.91 -10.22
C ILE A 27 5.36 -3.30 -10.84
N LYS A 28 5.28 -3.40 -12.17
CA LYS A 28 5.47 -4.68 -12.87
C LYS A 28 6.87 -5.26 -12.65
N ALA A 29 7.91 -4.41 -12.71
CA ALA A 29 9.29 -4.83 -12.50
C ALA A 29 9.56 -5.20 -11.03
N ALA A 30 9.07 -4.39 -10.09
CA ALA A 30 9.11 -4.64 -8.64
C ALA A 30 8.55 -6.03 -8.30
N ASP A 31 7.35 -6.34 -8.80
CA ASP A 31 6.70 -7.63 -8.58
C ASP A 31 7.51 -8.81 -9.18
N ALA A 32 8.07 -8.63 -10.37
CA ALA A 32 8.93 -9.63 -11.00
C ALA A 32 10.24 -9.84 -10.22
N HIS A 33 10.84 -8.78 -9.68
CA HIS A 33 12.04 -8.85 -8.86
C HIS A 33 11.76 -9.62 -7.56
N LEU A 34 10.67 -9.30 -6.86
CA LEU A 34 10.25 -10.01 -5.64
C LEU A 34 9.98 -11.49 -5.90
N ALA A 35 9.31 -11.83 -7.01
CA ALA A 35 9.12 -13.21 -7.41
C ALA A 35 10.45 -13.95 -7.63
N ALA A 36 11.45 -13.30 -8.24
CA ALA A 36 12.76 -13.90 -8.50
C ALA A 36 13.56 -14.18 -7.21
N ILE A 37 13.26 -13.48 -6.11
CA ILE A 37 13.89 -13.70 -4.80
C ILE A 37 12.97 -14.39 -3.79
N GLY A 38 11.86 -14.98 -4.25
CA GLY A 38 11.01 -15.87 -3.45
C GLY A 38 9.96 -15.19 -2.57
N PHE A 39 9.65 -13.91 -2.78
CA PHE A 39 8.62 -13.20 -2.01
C PHE A 39 7.23 -13.36 -2.63
N THR A 40 6.20 -13.11 -1.81
CA THR A 40 4.79 -13.09 -2.21
C THR A 40 4.48 -12.00 -3.25
N GLU A 41 3.28 -12.05 -3.82
CA GLU A 41 2.82 -11.04 -4.79
C GLU A 41 2.70 -9.63 -4.18
N HIS A 42 3.25 -8.64 -4.90
CA HIS A 42 3.17 -7.20 -4.64
C HIS A 42 2.99 -6.44 -5.98
N GLY A 43 2.19 -7.01 -6.88
CA GLY A 43 1.89 -6.46 -8.20
C GLY A 43 0.59 -5.68 -8.23
N GLU A 44 0.05 -5.46 -9.43
CA GLU A 44 -1.12 -4.58 -9.64
C GLU A 44 -2.36 -5.01 -8.84
N ARG A 45 -2.55 -6.32 -8.60
CA ARG A 45 -3.65 -6.83 -7.77
C ARG A 45 -3.51 -6.32 -6.34
N HIS A 46 -2.36 -6.57 -5.72
CA HIS A 46 -2.07 -6.10 -4.36
C HIS A 46 -2.16 -4.57 -4.26
N CYS A 47 -1.42 -3.83 -5.10
CA CYS A 47 -1.43 -2.37 -5.09
C CYS A 47 -2.85 -1.79 -5.26
N SER A 48 -3.68 -2.36 -6.15
CA SER A 48 -5.06 -1.92 -6.35
C SER A 48 -5.96 -2.20 -5.15
N LEU A 49 -5.77 -3.35 -4.49
CA LEU A 49 -6.52 -3.72 -3.29
C LEU A 49 -6.17 -2.79 -2.12
N VAL A 50 -4.88 -2.56 -1.87
CA VAL A 50 -4.40 -1.65 -0.82
C VAL A 50 -4.92 -0.23 -1.06
N ALA A 51 -4.82 0.29 -2.29
CA ALA A 51 -5.37 1.60 -2.65
C ALA A 51 -6.87 1.72 -2.32
N LYS A 52 -7.66 0.70 -2.67
CA LYS A 52 -9.11 0.68 -2.43
C LYS A 52 -9.43 0.60 -0.93
N ILE A 53 -8.71 -0.21 -0.17
CA ILE A 53 -8.92 -0.32 1.28
C ILE A 53 -8.54 1.00 1.96
N ALA A 54 -7.39 1.59 1.63
CA ALA A 54 -6.94 2.86 2.19
C ALA A 54 -7.96 3.99 1.97
N TYR A 55 -8.50 4.10 0.75
CA TYR A 55 -9.59 5.02 0.42
C TYR A 55 -10.85 4.76 1.27
N ASN A 56 -11.24 3.49 1.40
CA ASN A 56 -12.43 3.09 2.15
C ASN A 56 -12.29 3.36 3.65
N VAL A 57 -11.09 3.15 4.23
CA VAL A 57 -10.81 3.49 5.63
C VAL A 57 -11.03 4.97 5.86
N MET A 58 -10.46 5.81 4.99
CA MET A 58 -10.58 7.26 5.13
C MET A 58 -12.03 7.74 4.99
N THR A 59 -12.73 7.28 3.96
CA THR A 59 -14.13 7.69 3.70
C THR A 59 -15.09 7.19 4.76
N ARG A 60 -14.95 5.94 5.25
CA ARG A 60 -15.83 5.39 6.30
C ARG A 60 -15.64 6.06 7.66
N LEU A 61 -14.46 6.61 7.93
CA LEU A 61 -14.20 7.44 9.11
C LEU A 61 -14.65 8.90 8.94
N GLY A 62 -15.18 9.27 7.77
CA GLY A 62 -15.69 10.61 7.50
C GLY A 62 -14.62 11.66 7.21
N TYR A 63 -13.41 11.24 6.79
CA TYR A 63 -12.36 12.18 6.39
C TYR A 63 -12.63 12.79 5.00
N PRO A 64 -12.03 13.96 4.69
CA PRO A 64 -12.22 14.62 3.41
C PRO A 64 -11.89 13.72 2.21
N ALA A 65 -12.69 13.80 1.15
CA ALA A 65 -12.50 13.01 -0.07
C ALA A 65 -11.09 13.19 -0.67
N ARG A 66 -10.49 14.37 -0.54
CA ARG A 66 -9.11 14.61 -0.99
C ARG A 66 -8.09 13.82 -0.17
N GLU A 67 -8.21 13.76 1.15
CA GLU A 67 -7.31 12.93 1.98
C GLU A 67 -7.48 11.44 1.66
N ALA A 68 -8.70 10.99 1.38
CA ALA A 68 -8.95 9.62 0.93
C ALA A 68 -8.28 9.32 -0.43
N GLU A 69 -8.31 10.27 -1.37
CA GLU A 69 -7.61 10.18 -2.65
C GLU A 69 -6.08 10.05 -2.46
N LEU A 70 -5.48 10.85 -1.58
CA LEU A 70 -4.05 10.75 -1.26
C LEU A 70 -3.70 9.39 -0.64
N ALA A 71 -4.59 8.83 0.20
CA ALA A 71 -4.44 7.48 0.74
C ALA A 71 -4.54 6.40 -0.32
N ALA A 72 -5.41 6.56 -1.32
CA ALA A 72 -5.49 5.65 -2.45
C ALA A 72 -4.21 5.71 -3.31
N ILE A 73 -3.68 6.91 -3.57
CA ILE A 73 -2.43 7.11 -4.32
C ILE A 73 -1.26 6.48 -3.58
N ALA A 74 -1.10 6.77 -2.29
CA ALA A 74 -0.05 6.17 -1.47
C ALA A 74 -0.19 4.64 -1.41
N GLY A 75 -1.41 4.13 -1.23
CA GLY A 75 -1.74 2.70 -1.30
C GLY A 75 -1.32 2.03 -2.60
N TYR A 76 -1.54 2.69 -3.73
CA TYR A 76 -1.21 2.11 -5.03
C TYR A 76 0.30 2.08 -5.31
N THR A 77 1.07 2.99 -4.73
CA THR A 77 2.49 3.16 -5.07
C THR A 77 3.46 2.83 -3.94
N HIS A 78 2.97 2.38 -2.77
CA HIS A 78 3.80 2.16 -1.58
C HIS A 78 4.99 1.21 -1.82
N ASP A 79 4.78 0.15 -2.59
CA ASP A 79 5.77 -0.88 -2.90
C ASP A 79 6.67 -0.58 -4.10
N ILE A 80 6.51 0.56 -4.77
CA ILE A 80 7.20 0.84 -6.04
C ILE A 80 8.73 0.80 -5.91
N GLY A 81 9.26 1.05 -4.70
CA GLY A 81 10.68 0.97 -4.39
C GLY A 81 11.30 -0.42 -4.53
N ASN A 82 10.48 -1.49 -4.53
CA ASN A 82 10.93 -2.85 -4.77
C ASN A 82 11.52 -3.04 -6.18
N VAL A 83 11.32 -2.08 -7.10
CA VAL A 83 12.04 -2.03 -8.40
C VAL A 83 13.55 -1.87 -8.23
N ILE A 84 14.00 -1.26 -7.13
CA ILE A 84 15.42 -1.12 -6.79
C ILE A 84 15.86 -2.27 -5.88
N GLY A 85 15.05 -2.60 -4.88
CA GLY A 85 15.30 -3.73 -3.99
C GLY A 85 14.36 -3.75 -2.79
N ARG A 86 14.24 -4.93 -2.14
CA ARG A 86 13.36 -5.12 -0.98
C ARG A 86 13.79 -4.32 0.24
N ALA A 87 15.10 -4.29 0.49
CA ALA A 87 15.68 -3.55 1.61
C ALA A 87 15.53 -2.05 1.38
N GLY A 88 14.79 -1.38 2.28
CA GLY A 88 14.54 0.06 2.20
C GLY A 88 13.56 0.48 1.10
N HIS A 89 12.72 -0.44 0.59
CA HIS A 89 11.78 -0.13 -0.51
C HIS A 89 10.82 1.01 -0.17
N ALA A 90 10.45 1.20 1.10
CA ALA A 90 9.64 2.32 1.55
C ALA A 90 10.32 3.67 1.26
N LEU A 91 11.61 3.80 1.61
CA LEU A 91 12.37 5.04 1.40
C LEU A 91 12.66 5.27 -0.09
N THR A 92 13.09 4.24 -0.81
CA THR A 92 13.36 4.35 -2.24
C THR A 92 12.07 4.62 -3.03
N GLY A 93 10.95 4.02 -2.63
CA GLY A 93 9.63 4.26 -3.22
C GLY A 93 9.17 5.70 -3.06
N ALA A 94 9.33 6.28 -1.87
CA ALA A 94 9.06 7.70 -1.64
C ALA A 94 9.93 8.60 -2.54
N VAL A 95 11.24 8.33 -2.63
CA VAL A 95 12.15 9.09 -3.49
C VAL A 95 11.80 8.97 -4.97
N LEU A 96 11.40 7.77 -5.44
CA LEU A 96 11.01 7.53 -6.83
C LEU A 96 9.68 8.23 -7.19
N MET A 97 8.75 8.32 -6.24
CA MET A 97 7.44 8.95 -6.48
C MET A 97 7.51 10.46 -6.53
N ALA A 98 8.40 11.11 -5.77
CA ALA A 98 8.52 12.58 -5.74
C ALA A 98 8.57 13.23 -7.14
N PRO A 99 9.50 12.86 -8.04
CA PRO A 99 9.55 13.46 -9.37
C PRO A 99 8.40 13.06 -10.29
N ILE A 100 7.66 11.98 -10.00
CA ILE A 100 6.46 11.59 -10.77
C ILE A 100 5.29 12.50 -10.38
N LEU A 101 5.08 12.70 -9.07
CA LEU A 101 4.00 13.54 -8.56
C LEU A 101 4.23 15.03 -8.92
N ASP A 102 5.48 15.48 -8.88
CA ASP A 102 5.86 16.84 -9.31
C ASP A 102 5.60 17.04 -10.82
N GLU A 103 5.96 16.06 -11.67
CA GLU A 103 5.69 16.12 -13.11
C GLU A 103 4.18 16.19 -13.41
N LEU A 104 3.37 15.51 -12.61
CA LEU A 104 1.91 15.54 -12.70
C LEU A 104 1.29 16.85 -12.17
N GLY A 105 2.09 17.77 -11.62
CA GLY A 105 1.63 19.05 -11.09
C GLY A 105 0.92 18.95 -9.74
N MET A 106 1.20 17.91 -8.95
CA MET A 106 0.61 17.76 -7.62
C MET A 106 1.14 18.85 -6.67
N PRO A 107 0.27 19.49 -5.85
CA PRO A 107 0.72 20.49 -4.87
C PRO A 107 1.77 19.94 -3.90
N PRO A 108 2.83 20.69 -3.56
CA PRO A 108 3.94 20.18 -2.75
C PRO A 108 3.54 19.61 -1.38
N HIS A 109 2.49 20.15 -0.75
CA HIS A 109 2.01 19.66 0.55
C HIS A 109 1.32 18.28 0.45
N GLU A 110 0.68 17.98 -0.69
CA GLU A 110 0.09 16.66 -0.96
C GLU A 110 1.18 15.66 -1.32
N VAL A 111 2.18 16.08 -2.10
CA VAL A 111 3.40 15.29 -2.36
C VAL A 111 4.03 14.90 -1.03
N ALA A 112 4.33 15.86 -0.16
CA ALA A 112 4.91 15.59 1.15
C ALA A 112 4.08 14.59 1.99
N THR A 113 2.75 14.66 1.91
CA THR A 113 1.84 13.74 2.60
C THR A 113 1.98 12.30 2.08
N ILE A 114 1.98 12.12 0.76
CA ILE A 114 2.16 10.81 0.11
C ILE A 114 3.56 10.25 0.39
N LEU A 115 4.61 11.07 0.24
CA LEU A 115 5.98 10.64 0.51
C LEU A 115 6.16 10.22 1.98
N GLY A 116 5.58 10.98 2.91
CA GLY A 116 5.58 10.64 4.33
C GLY A 116 4.86 9.33 4.61
N ALA A 117 3.75 9.05 3.91
CA ALA A 117 3.06 7.78 4.05
C ALA A 117 3.86 6.61 3.48
N ILE A 118 4.36 6.72 2.25
CA ILE A 118 5.17 5.68 1.61
C ILE A 118 6.47 5.44 2.40
N GLY A 119 7.15 6.48 2.87
CA GLY A 119 8.40 6.31 3.61
C GLY A 119 8.26 5.62 4.97
N ASN A 120 7.05 5.54 5.53
CA ASN A 120 6.81 5.05 6.90
C ASN A 120 5.82 3.87 6.98
N HIS A 121 5.54 3.17 5.87
CA HIS A 121 4.51 2.11 5.87
C HIS A 121 5.02 0.70 6.25
N GLU A 122 6.33 0.45 6.21
CA GLU A 122 6.92 -0.88 6.42
C GLU A 122 7.57 -1.06 7.80
N GLU A 123 7.52 -2.28 8.35
CA GLU A 123 8.16 -2.69 9.61
C GLU A 123 9.70 -2.76 9.45
N ALA A 124 10.60 -2.51 10.42
CA ALA A 124 10.55 -2.24 11.85
C ALA A 124 10.65 -0.74 12.22
N HIS A 125 10.39 0.14 11.25
CA HIS A 125 10.50 1.60 11.40
C HIS A 125 9.21 2.34 11.03
N GLY A 126 8.18 1.62 10.59
CA GLY A 126 6.92 2.19 10.15
C GLY A 126 6.14 2.82 11.30
N HIS A 127 5.73 4.06 11.11
CA HIS A 127 4.91 4.81 12.05
C HIS A 127 3.79 5.53 11.30
N PRO A 128 2.56 5.55 11.83
CA PRO A 128 1.47 6.34 11.26
C PRO A 128 1.70 7.84 11.52
N VAL A 129 2.60 8.46 10.76
CA VAL A 129 3.00 9.87 10.89
C VAL A 129 1.90 10.87 10.51
N ASN A 130 0.88 10.42 9.77
CA ASN A 130 -0.33 11.16 9.43
C ASN A 130 -1.51 10.20 9.13
N ARG A 131 -2.72 10.73 8.91
CA ARG A 131 -3.92 9.91 8.64
C ARG A 131 -3.79 9.04 7.39
N VAL A 132 -3.18 9.58 6.33
CA VAL A 132 -2.92 8.87 5.08
C VAL A 132 -2.00 7.67 5.30
N SER A 133 -0.94 7.83 6.08
CA SER A 133 -0.03 6.75 6.47
C SER A 133 -0.71 5.69 7.34
N ALA A 134 -1.58 6.10 8.27
CA ALA A 134 -2.35 5.15 9.09
C ALA A 134 -3.29 4.30 8.23
N ALA A 135 -4.00 4.93 7.29
CA ALA A 135 -4.86 4.21 6.35
C ALA A 135 -4.08 3.27 5.42
N LEU A 136 -2.90 3.70 4.95
CA LEU A 136 -2.00 2.88 4.15
C LEU A 136 -1.53 1.64 4.93
N ILE A 137 -1.01 1.82 6.15
CA ILE A 137 -0.52 0.71 6.99
C ILE A 137 -1.65 -0.30 7.25
N LEU A 138 -2.84 0.18 7.64
CA LEU A 138 -3.99 -0.70 7.84
C LEU A 138 -4.37 -1.45 6.57
N ALA A 139 -4.34 -0.78 5.42
CA ALA A 139 -4.69 -1.38 4.15
C ALA A 139 -3.68 -2.46 3.73
N ASP A 140 -2.38 -2.16 3.74
CA ASP A 140 -1.31 -3.09 3.37
C ASP A 140 -1.31 -4.32 4.29
N LYS A 141 -1.21 -4.11 5.60
CA LYS A 141 -1.13 -5.20 6.57
C LYS A 141 -2.41 -6.03 6.68
N SER A 142 -3.53 -5.54 6.14
CA SER A 142 -4.77 -6.32 6.04
C SER A 142 -4.84 -7.24 4.81
N ASP A 143 -4.01 -7.05 3.78
CA ASP A 143 -3.94 -7.96 2.62
C ASP A 143 -3.10 -9.20 2.96
N VAL A 144 -3.65 -10.03 3.85
CA VAL A 144 -3.15 -11.38 4.15
C VAL A 144 -4.13 -12.39 3.57
N HIS A 145 -3.70 -13.15 2.56
CA HIS A 145 -4.57 -14.13 1.90
C HIS A 145 -3.77 -15.11 1.05
N ARG A 146 -4.25 -16.35 0.90
CA ARG A 146 -3.55 -17.40 0.14
C ARG A 146 -3.26 -17.05 -1.32
N THR A 147 -4.03 -16.14 -1.91
CA THR A 147 -3.80 -15.66 -3.28
C THR A 147 -2.51 -14.85 -3.43
N ARG A 148 -1.90 -14.41 -2.32
CA ARG A 148 -0.58 -13.78 -2.33
C ARG A 148 0.57 -14.76 -2.47
N VAL A 149 0.34 -16.02 -2.10
CA VAL A 149 1.35 -17.07 -2.12
C VAL A 149 1.60 -17.49 -3.55
N ARG A 150 2.81 -17.21 -4.04
CA ARG A 150 3.26 -17.62 -5.38
C ARG A 150 3.81 -19.03 -5.35
N ASN A 151 4.44 -19.39 -4.24
CA ASN A 151 5.05 -20.69 -4.02
C ASN A 151 3.98 -21.78 -3.99
N ARG A 152 4.16 -22.83 -4.79
CA ARG A 152 3.21 -23.95 -4.88
C ARG A 152 3.66 -25.18 -4.11
N ASP A 153 4.84 -25.13 -3.50
CA ASP A 153 5.39 -26.22 -2.70
C ASP A 153 5.37 -25.85 -1.21
N PRO A 154 4.36 -26.32 -0.45
CA PRO A 154 4.24 -26.07 0.98
C PRO A 154 5.49 -26.45 1.79
N ALA A 155 6.31 -27.40 1.32
CA ALA A 155 7.51 -27.83 2.04
C ALA A 155 8.61 -26.75 2.06
N THR A 156 8.51 -25.74 1.20
CA THR A 156 9.50 -24.66 1.05
C THR A 156 8.99 -23.31 1.55
N PHE A 157 7.81 -23.27 2.18
CA PHE A 157 7.20 -22.02 2.65
C PHE A 157 8.03 -21.37 3.75
N ASP A 158 8.30 -20.08 3.56
CA ASP A 158 8.74 -19.22 4.66
C ASP A 158 7.56 -18.87 5.58
N ILE A 159 7.78 -17.99 6.57
CA ILE A 159 6.71 -17.59 7.49
C ILE A 159 5.59 -16.81 6.77
N HIS A 160 5.92 -15.96 5.81
CA HIS A 160 4.95 -15.15 5.08
C HIS A 160 4.06 -16.01 4.20
N ASP A 161 4.64 -17.00 3.51
CA ASP A 161 3.93 -17.97 2.70
C ASP A 161 2.97 -18.79 3.58
N ARG A 162 3.43 -19.33 4.72
CA ARG A 162 2.58 -20.12 5.62
C ARG A 162 1.39 -19.31 6.15
N VAL A 163 1.66 -18.11 6.65
CA VAL A 163 0.63 -17.22 7.20
C VAL A 163 -0.39 -16.84 6.13
N ASN A 164 0.06 -16.41 4.94
CA ASN A 164 -0.84 -16.10 3.84
C ASN A 164 -1.63 -17.33 3.38
N TYR A 165 -0.98 -18.49 3.23
CA TYR A 165 -1.63 -19.71 2.74
C TYR A 165 -2.77 -20.18 3.65
N ALA A 166 -2.61 -20.05 4.97
CA ALA A 166 -3.62 -20.42 5.94
C ALA A 166 -4.85 -19.51 5.95
N VAL A 167 -4.74 -18.27 5.46
CA VAL A 167 -5.86 -17.31 5.45
C VAL A 167 -6.69 -17.45 4.17
N VAL A 168 -7.95 -17.89 4.34
CA VAL A 168 -8.96 -18.04 3.25
C VAL A 168 -9.85 -16.82 3.07
N ARG A 169 -9.85 -15.94 4.07
CA ARG A 169 -10.60 -14.68 4.04
C ARG A 169 -9.90 -13.68 4.94
N SER A 170 -9.65 -12.50 4.41
CA SER A 170 -9.28 -11.31 5.18
C SER A 170 -10.22 -10.17 4.83
N PHE A 171 -10.70 -9.48 5.85
CA PHE A 171 -11.62 -8.36 5.69
C PHE A 171 -11.35 -7.29 6.76
N LEU A 172 -11.13 -6.05 6.31
CA LEU A 172 -11.00 -4.90 7.20
C LEU A 172 -12.33 -4.14 7.26
N SER A 173 -13.00 -4.24 8.41
CA SER A 173 -14.24 -3.51 8.70
C SER A 173 -13.94 -2.18 9.39
N VAL A 174 -14.72 -1.15 9.05
CA VAL A 174 -14.60 0.19 9.63
C VAL A 174 -15.98 0.68 10.03
N ASP A 175 -16.16 0.89 11.34
CA ASP A 175 -17.32 1.54 11.94
C ASP A 175 -16.97 2.99 12.29
N GLY A 176 -17.45 3.91 11.47
CA GLY A 176 -17.20 5.35 11.66
C GLY A 176 -17.87 5.95 12.90
N ALA A 177 -19.01 5.39 13.34
CA ALA A 177 -19.73 5.88 14.50
C ALA A 177 -19.05 5.45 15.80
N ALA A 178 -18.68 4.17 15.89
CA ALA A 178 -17.94 3.62 17.03
C ALA A 178 -16.44 3.97 17.00
N ARG A 179 -15.93 4.51 15.88
CA ARG A 179 -14.50 4.70 15.59
C ARG A 179 -13.69 3.42 15.79
N ALA A 180 -14.28 2.29 15.39
CA ALA A 180 -13.67 0.98 15.50
C ALA A 180 -13.20 0.50 14.13
N ILE A 181 -12.00 -0.08 14.10
CA ILE A 181 -11.46 -0.78 12.93
C ILE A 181 -11.22 -2.22 13.36
N THR A 182 -11.73 -3.16 12.57
CA THR A 182 -11.68 -4.59 12.92
C THR A 182 -11.15 -5.37 11.74
N LEU A 183 -10.07 -6.13 11.97
CA LEU A 183 -9.55 -7.11 11.01
C LEU A 183 -10.19 -8.46 11.31
N GLU A 184 -10.98 -8.96 10.37
CA GLU A 184 -11.64 -10.26 10.42
C GLU A 184 -10.89 -11.24 9.51
N LEU A 185 -10.36 -12.31 10.10
CA LEU A 185 -9.61 -13.34 9.40
C LEU A 185 -10.30 -14.69 9.56
N THR A 186 -10.31 -15.49 8.50
CA THR A 186 -10.69 -16.90 8.56
C THR A 186 -9.46 -17.75 8.23
N PHE A 187 -9.09 -18.62 9.16
CA PHE A 187 -7.90 -19.46 9.09
C PHE A 187 -8.26 -20.93 8.89
N GLU A 188 -7.45 -21.63 8.10
CA GLU A 188 -7.36 -23.09 8.11
C GLU A 188 -6.27 -23.50 9.12
N THR A 189 -6.68 -23.82 10.35
CA THR A 189 -5.76 -24.13 11.48
C THR A 189 -4.98 -25.44 11.31
N GLU A 190 -5.28 -26.22 10.28
CA GLU A 190 -4.50 -27.41 9.91
C GLU A 190 -3.14 -27.04 9.28
N VAL A 191 -3.00 -25.81 8.75
CA VAL A 191 -1.78 -25.33 8.07
C VAL A 191 -0.82 -24.62 9.03
N THR A 192 -1.35 -23.73 9.88
CA THR A 192 -0.56 -22.88 10.79
C THR A 192 -1.38 -22.60 12.05
N SER A 193 -0.70 -22.32 13.16
CA SER A 193 -1.41 -21.92 14.39
C SER A 193 -1.75 -20.43 14.36
N VAL A 194 -2.79 -20.02 15.09
CA VAL A 194 -3.11 -18.59 15.26
C VAL A 194 -1.95 -17.81 15.88
N LEU A 195 -1.11 -18.48 16.70
CA LEU A 195 0.07 -17.85 17.31
C LEU A 195 1.18 -17.55 16.31
N GLU A 196 1.24 -18.23 15.16
CA GLU A 196 2.26 -17.96 14.13
C GLU A 196 1.91 -16.76 13.25
N TYR A 197 0.67 -16.26 13.34
CA TYR A 197 0.24 -15.01 12.69
C TYR A 197 0.75 -13.76 13.43
N PHE A 198 0.96 -13.84 14.76
CA PHE A 198 1.35 -12.73 15.63
C PHE A 198 2.81 -12.83 16.06
#